data_AF-A0A7S0TFQ4-F1
#
_entry.id   AF-A0A7S0TFQ4-F1
#
_cell.length_a   1.000
_cell.length_b   1.000
_cell.length_c   1.000
_cell.angle_alpha   90.00
_cell.angle_beta   90.00
_cell.angle_gamma   90.00
#
_symmetry.space_group_name_H-M   'P 1'
#
loop_
_entity.id
_entity.type
_entity.pdbx_description
1 polymer ?
#
loop_
_entity_poly.entity_id
_entity_poly.type
_entity_poly.pdbx_seq_one_letter_code
_entity_poly.pdbx_strand_id
1 'polypeptide(L)'
;SFATEGKIRVGGTLVYMAPEVFQDDSKVHHQSDLWSLGVTLYQMATLKLPFKSPNQTLWPAIICGPTPPKPIQDHAGWLSDDFASAVMLSLSKPMEERYASTQHMSQAFRSLVESNQVR
;
A
#
# COMPACT_ATOMS: atom_id res chain seq x y z
N SER A 1 -3.05 -37.46 -9.43
CA SER A 1 -3.89 -36.54 -10.23
C SER A 1 -3.39 -35.14 -9.92
N PHE A 2 -2.60 -34.56 -10.82
CA PHE A 2 -1.94 -33.26 -10.61
C PHE A 2 -2.86 -32.17 -11.18
N ALA A 3 -3.59 -31.50 -10.29
CA ALA A 3 -4.39 -30.34 -10.66
C ALA A 3 -3.49 -29.10 -10.71
N THR A 4 -3.13 -28.75 -11.94
CA THR A 4 -2.97 -27.38 -12.45
C THR A 4 -2.38 -26.36 -11.47
N GLU A 5 -1.04 -26.26 -11.45
CA GLU A 5 -0.36 -25.02 -11.10
C GLU A 5 -0.85 -23.92 -12.03
N GLY A 6 -1.86 -23.17 -11.58
CA GLY A 6 -2.23 -21.88 -12.14
C GLY A 6 -1.00 -20.99 -12.03
N LYS A 7 -0.23 -20.95 -13.10
CA LYS A 7 0.93 -20.08 -13.27
C LYS A 7 0.40 -18.65 -13.16
N ILE A 8 0.38 -18.11 -11.95
CA ILE A 8 0.10 -16.68 -11.74
C ILE A 8 1.08 -15.98 -12.66
N ARG A 9 0.55 -15.26 -13.66
CA ARG A 9 1.37 -14.41 -14.52
C ARG A 9 1.74 -13.22 -13.65
N VAL A 10 2.72 -13.42 -12.78
CA VAL A 10 3.26 -12.41 -11.86
C VAL A 10 4.04 -11.39 -12.69
N GLY A 11 3.31 -10.55 -13.42
CA GLY A 11 3.83 -9.35 -14.06
C GLY A 11 3.76 -8.19 -13.07
N GLY A 12 4.55 -8.26 -12.01
CA GLY A 12 4.65 -7.20 -10.99
C GLY A 12 5.51 -7.64 -9.82
N THR A 13 6.26 -6.71 -9.23
CA THR A 13 7.01 -7.00 -8.00
C THR A 13 5.98 -7.19 -6.87
N LEU A 14 5.72 -8.44 -6.47
CA LEU A 14 4.63 -8.88 -5.57
C LEU A 14 4.41 -8.00 -4.33
N VAL A 15 5.47 -7.33 -3.85
CA VAL A 15 5.44 -6.47 -2.66
C VAL A 15 4.58 -5.20 -2.83
N TYR A 16 4.27 -4.77 -4.05
CA TYR A 16 3.43 -3.58 -4.33
C TYR A 16 2.00 -3.92 -4.76
N MET A 17 1.67 -5.21 -4.90
CA MET A 17 0.38 -5.65 -5.40
C MET A 17 -0.70 -5.48 -4.32
N ALA A 18 -1.88 -5.01 -4.71
CA ALA A 18 -2.99 -4.80 -3.80
C ALA A 18 -3.70 -6.11 -3.41
N PRO A 19 -4.33 -6.20 -2.23
CA PRO A 19 -4.98 -7.42 -1.73
C PRO A 19 -6.00 -8.04 -2.70
N GLU A 20 -6.75 -7.20 -3.42
CA GLU A 20 -7.77 -7.62 -4.38
C GLU A 20 -7.19 -8.33 -5.60
N VAL A 21 -6.00 -7.92 -6.06
CA VAL A 21 -5.34 -8.48 -7.25
C VAL A 21 -4.86 -9.91 -7.00
N PHE A 22 -4.53 -10.24 -5.74
CA PHE A 22 -4.21 -11.62 -5.34
C PHE A 22 -5.43 -12.53 -5.31
N GLN A 23 -6.63 -11.97 -5.13
CA GLN A 23 -7.88 -12.72 -5.09
C GLN A 23 -8.46 -12.91 -6.49
N ASP A 24 -8.36 -11.88 -7.33
CA ASP A 24 -8.88 -11.85 -8.69
C ASP A 24 -8.17 -10.75 -9.50
N ASP A 25 -7.30 -11.15 -10.44
CA ASP A 25 -6.51 -10.22 -11.26
C ASP A 25 -7.36 -9.42 -12.28
N SER A 26 -8.60 -9.83 -12.51
CA SER A 26 -9.57 -9.06 -13.29
C SER A 26 -10.18 -7.88 -12.54
N LYS A 27 -9.97 -7.80 -11.21
CA LYS A 27 -10.44 -6.73 -10.32
C LYS A 27 -9.43 -5.63 -10.07
N VAL A 28 -8.44 -5.48 -10.95
CA VAL A 28 -7.54 -4.32 -10.91
C VAL A 28 -8.36 -3.06 -11.18
N HIS A 29 -8.39 -2.18 -10.18
CA HIS A 29 -9.09 -0.89 -10.24
C HIS A 29 -8.09 0.24 -10.01
N HIS A 30 -8.53 1.49 -10.20
CA HIS A 30 -7.69 2.65 -9.88
C HIS A 30 -7.24 2.66 -8.42
N GLN A 31 -8.01 2.07 -7.51
CA GLN A 31 -7.64 1.94 -6.09
C GLN A 31 -6.50 0.96 -5.84
N SER A 32 -6.23 0.03 -6.78
CA SER A 32 -5.06 -0.83 -6.74
C SER A 32 -3.77 -0.05 -7.04
N ASP A 33 -3.84 0.98 -7.90
CA ASP A 33 -2.73 1.90 -8.14
C ASP A 33 -2.46 2.81 -6.94
N LEU A 34 -3.51 3.22 -6.22
CA LEU A 34 -3.37 3.99 -4.98
C LEU A 34 -2.65 3.19 -3.90
N TRP A 35 -2.96 1.88 -3.80
CA TRP A 35 -2.24 0.97 -2.92
C TRP A 35 -0.76 0.86 -3.29
N SER A 36 -0.45 0.59 -4.56
CA SER A 36 0.94 0.41 -5.01
C SER A 36 1.78 1.67 -4.80
N LEU A 37 1.18 2.85 -5.02
CA LEU A 37 1.78 4.14 -4.68
C LEU A 37 1.97 4.29 -3.17
N GLY A 38 0.98 3.91 -2.35
CA GLY A 38 1.08 3.90 -0.89
C GLY A 38 2.25 3.05 -0.40
N VAL A 39 2.44 1.85 -0.97
CA VAL A 39 3.58 0.97 -0.65
C VAL A 39 4.91 1.65 -1.02
N THR A 40 4.95 2.30 -2.19
CA THR A 40 6.13 3.03 -2.66
C THR A 40 6.48 4.20 -1.74
N LEU A 41 5.50 5.01 -1.35
CA LEU A 41 5.67 6.13 -0.42
C LEU A 41 6.14 5.66 0.95
N TYR A 42 5.53 4.59 1.49
CA TYR A 42 5.97 3.96 2.73
C TYR A 42 7.44 3.54 2.63
N GLN A 43 7.82 2.89 1.53
CA GLN A 43 9.18 2.42 1.33
C GLN A 43 10.17 3.58 1.19
N MET A 44 9.82 4.66 0.49
CA MET A 44 10.68 5.83 0.39
C MET A 44 10.88 6.52 1.73
N ALA A 45 9.83 6.63 2.54
CA ALA A 45 9.91 7.25 3.87
C ALA A 45 10.72 6.42 4.87
N THR A 46 10.56 5.09 4.84
CA THR A 46 11.08 4.19 5.89
C THR A 46 12.27 3.34 5.46
N LEU A 47 12.61 3.33 4.17
CA LEU A 47 13.52 2.39 3.51
C LEU A 47 13.16 0.90 3.73
N LYS A 48 11.91 0.63 4.10
CA LYS A 48 11.40 -0.72 4.41
C LYS A 48 10.07 -0.95 3.72
N LEU A 49 9.77 -2.20 3.40
CA LEU A 49 8.43 -2.56 2.91
C LEU A 49 7.41 -2.62 4.07
N PRO A 50 6.16 -2.18 3.85
CA PRO A 50 5.10 -2.23 4.85
C PRO A 50 4.69 -3.66 5.20
N PHE A 51 4.73 -4.56 4.22
CA PHE A 51 4.41 -5.98 4.38
C PHE A 51 5.66 -6.82 4.11
N LYS A 52 5.96 -7.74 5.03
CA LYS A 52 7.06 -8.70 4.91
C LYS A 52 6.55 -10.06 5.34
N SER A 53 7.02 -11.12 4.66
CA SER A 53 6.71 -12.49 5.03
C SER A 53 8.02 -13.28 5.21
N PRO A 54 8.20 -14.00 6.33
CA PRO A 54 9.37 -14.84 6.53
C PRO A 54 9.40 -16.06 5.59
N ASN A 55 8.24 -16.50 5.07
CA ASN A 55 8.09 -17.77 4.38
C ASN A 55 8.07 -17.66 2.84
N GLN A 56 8.72 -16.64 2.26
CA GLN A 56 8.71 -16.28 0.81
C GLN A 56 7.33 -15.96 0.21
N THR A 57 6.25 -16.37 0.85
CA THR A 57 4.87 -16.15 0.42
C THR A 57 4.33 -14.85 1.01
N LEU A 58 4.25 -13.79 0.20
CA LEU A 58 3.83 -12.44 0.64
C LEU A 58 2.32 -12.24 0.74
N TRP A 59 1.53 -12.97 -0.06
CA TRP A 59 0.07 -12.77 -0.13
C TRP A 59 -0.66 -12.90 1.21
N PRO A 60 -0.31 -13.80 2.17
CA PRO A 60 -1.00 -13.90 3.45
C PRO A 60 -0.77 -12.66 4.31
N ALA A 61 0.43 -12.07 4.24
CA ALA A 61 0.73 -10.84 4.98
C ALA A 61 -0.08 -9.66 4.43
N ILE A 62 -0.27 -9.60 3.12
CA ILE A 62 -1.02 -8.52 2.45
C ILE A 62 -2.54 -8.69 2.66
N ILE A 63 -3.08 -9.90 2.57
CA ILE A 63 -4.52 -10.17 2.67
C ILE A 63 -4.97 -10.31 4.13
N CYS A 64 -4.21 -11.03 4.96
CA CYS A 64 -4.59 -11.42 6.32
C CYS A 64 -3.76 -10.73 7.42
N GLY A 65 -2.71 -9.97 7.08
CA GLY A 65 -1.88 -9.27 8.07
C GLY A 65 -2.61 -8.15 8.82
N PRO A 66 -1.98 -7.49 9.79
CA PRO A 66 -2.60 -6.37 10.49
C PRO A 66 -2.91 -5.19 9.55
N THR A 67 -4.04 -4.52 9.78
CA THR A 67 -4.39 -3.23 9.16
C THR A 67 -4.48 -2.13 10.20
N PRO A 68 -3.77 -1.01 10.00
CA PRO A 68 -2.76 -0.76 8.96
C PRO A 68 -1.43 -1.52 9.23
N PRO A 69 -0.48 -1.61 8.28
CA PRO A 69 0.87 -2.16 8.53
C PRO A 69 1.60 -1.40 9.64
N LYS A 70 2.82 -1.82 10.01
CA LYS A 70 3.58 -1.13 11.06
C LYS A 70 3.60 0.40 10.83
N PRO A 71 3.29 1.23 11.84
CA PRO A 71 3.28 2.69 11.70
C PRO A 71 4.56 3.21 11.06
N ILE A 72 4.44 4.19 10.18
CA ILE A 72 5.60 4.82 9.53
C ILE A 72 6.53 5.44 10.56
N GLN A 73 5.97 5.98 11.64
CA GLN A 73 6.67 6.61 12.76
C GLN A 73 7.70 5.68 13.43
N ASP A 74 7.48 4.36 13.42
CA ASP A 74 8.44 3.39 13.97
C ASP A 74 9.79 3.39 13.22
N HIS A 75 9.82 3.92 12.01
CA HIS A 75 10.99 3.94 11.13
C HIS A 75 11.37 5.33 10.63
N ALA A 76 10.40 6.24 10.58
CA ALA A 76 10.54 7.60 10.08
C ALA A 76 9.83 8.58 11.02
N GLY A 77 10.26 8.62 12.30
CA GLY A 77 9.71 9.55 13.29
C GLY A 77 9.96 11.04 13.01
N TRP A 78 10.73 11.35 11.96
CA TRP A 78 10.90 12.70 11.43
C TRP A 78 9.75 13.16 10.52
N LEU A 79 8.93 12.21 10.04
CA LEU A 79 7.78 12.50 9.19
C LEU A 79 6.60 12.94 10.05
N SER A 80 5.84 13.94 9.59
CA SER A 80 4.66 14.41 10.33
C SER A 80 3.57 13.34 10.40
N ASP A 81 2.81 13.34 11.50
CA ASP A 81 1.70 12.39 11.71
C ASP A 81 0.64 12.46 10.62
N ASP A 82 0.36 13.66 10.10
CA ASP A 82 -0.61 13.85 9.03
C ASP A 82 -0.13 13.20 7.72
N PHE A 83 1.16 13.34 7.39
CA PHE A 83 1.74 12.72 6.19
C PHE A 83 1.81 11.21 6.34
N ALA A 84 2.23 10.71 7.50
CA ALA A 84 2.20 9.29 7.79
C ALA A 84 0.78 8.73 7.66
N SER A 85 -0.22 9.40 8.22
CA SER A 85 -1.63 8.99 8.14
C SER A 85 -2.14 8.95 6.69
N ALA A 86 -1.78 9.94 5.87
CA ALA A 86 -2.14 9.97 4.45
C ALA A 86 -1.55 8.78 3.67
N VAL A 87 -0.28 8.42 3.93
CA VAL A 87 0.32 7.22 3.32
C VAL A 87 -0.39 5.96 3.82
N MET A 88 -0.66 5.85 5.12
CA MET A 88 -1.27 4.67 5.72
C MET A 88 -2.73 4.46 5.26
N LEU A 89 -3.47 5.54 4.97
CA LEU A 89 -4.81 5.46 4.36
C LEU A 89 -4.81 4.80 2.98
N SER A 90 -3.72 4.98 2.21
CA SER A 90 -3.56 4.31 0.91
C SER A 90 -3.37 2.79 1.05
N LEU A 91 -2.99 2.33 2.25
CA LEU A 91 -2.71 0.93 2.61
C LEU A 91 -3.87 0.27 3.37
N SER A 92 -5.06 0.87 3.39
CA SER A 92 -6.28 0.21 3.86
C SER A 92 -6.59 -0.99 2.98
N LYS A 93 -6.87 -2.16 3.58
CA LYS A 93 -7.19 -3.36 2.77
C LYS A 93 -8.52 -3.22 2.02
N PRO A 94 -9.63 -2.82 2.67
CA PRO A 94 -10.87 -2.55 1.95
C PRO A 94 -10.63 -1.39 1.00
N MET A 95 -11.02 -1.54 -0.27
CA MET A 95 -10.76 -0.53 -1.29
C MET A 95 -11.52 0.75 -0.98
N GLU A 96 -12.76 0.62 -0.49
CA GLU A 96 -13.66 1.68 -0.06
C GLU A 96 -13.12 2.54 1.10
N GLU A 97 -12.18 2.02 1.88
CA GLU A 97 -11.51 2.75 2.97
C GLU A 97 -10.26 3.52 2.49
N ARG A 98 -9.83 3.31 1.23
CA ARG A 98 -8.73 4.07 0.61
C ARG A 98 -9.25 5.40 0.07
N TYR A 99 -8.36 6.18 -0.54
CA TYR A 99 -8.75 7.33 -1.34
C TYR A 99 -9.73 6.93 -2.46
N ALA A 100 -10.79 7.72 -2.63
CA ALA A 100 -11.81 7.47 -3.66
C ALA A 100 -11.26 7.59 -5.10
N SER A 101 -10.23 8.44 -5.30
CA SER A 101 -9.56 8.60 -6.59
C SER A 101 -8.13 9.10 -6.44
N THR A 102 -7.36 9.00 -7.53
CA THR A 102 -6.02 9.59 -7.67
C THR A 102 -6.01 11.09 -7.39
N GLN A 103 -7.05 11.81 -7.80
CA GLN A 103 -7.20 13.24 -7.52
C GLN A 103 -7.34 13.52 -6.02
N HIS A 104 -8.15 12.73 -5.30
CA HIS A 104 -8.30 12.88 -3.85
C HIS A 104 -6.98 12.65 -3.12
N MET A 105 -6.23 11.61 -3.50
CA MET A 105 -4.91 11.34 -2.94
C MET A 105 -3.96 12.51 -3.24
N SER A 106 -3.82 12.90 -4.51
CA SER A 106 -2.94 14.01 -4.91
C SER A 106 -3.26 15.30 -4.18
N GLN A 107 -4.54 15.64 -4.01
CA GLN A 107 -4.96 16.85 -3.30
C GLN A 107 -4.56 16.78 -1.82
N ALA A 108 -4.78 15.64 -1.16
CA ALA A 108 -4.39 15.45 0.23
C ALA A 108 -2.88 15.66 0.42
N PHE A 109 -2.05 15.01 -0.40
CA PHE A 109 -0.59 15.16 -0.33
C PHE A 109 -0.13 16.60 -0.64
N ARG A 110 -0.73 17.27 -1.63
CA ARG A 110 -0.40 18.67 -1.94
C ARG A 110 -0.66 19.58 -0.75
N SER A 111 -1.84 19.48 -0.14
CA SER A 111 -2.20 20.31 1.02
C SER A 111 -1.28 20.08 2.22
N LEU A 112 -0.77 18.86 2.40
CA LEU A 112 0.21 18.54 3.46
C LEU A 112 1.59 19.12 3.19
N VAL A 113 2.03 19.15 1.93
CA VAL A 113 3.31 19.78 1.56
C VAL A 113 3.22 21.29 1.74
N GLU A 114 2.13 21.90 1.28
CA GLU A 114 1.89 23.34 1.42
C GLU A 114 1.82 23.78 2.89
N SER A 115 1.12 23.02 3.74
CA SER A 115 1.04 23.34 5.17
C SER A 115 2.37 23.20 5.90
N ASN A 116 3.26 22.32 5.41
CA ASN A 116 4.59 22.11 5.99
C ASN A 116 5.64 23.14 5.50
N GLN A 117 5.41 23.81 4.37
CA GLN A 117 6.30 24.88 3.86
C GLN A 117 6.02 26.25 4.48
N VAL A 118 4.85 26.43 5.10
CA VAL A 118 4.46 27.68 5.78
C VAL A 118 4.91 27.69 7.25
N ARG A 119 5.51 26.60 7.74
CA ARG A 119 6.12 26.49 9.08
C ARG A 119 7.63 26.68 9.01
#